data_AF-A0A382PH97-F1
#
_entry.id   AF-A0A382PH97-F1
#
_cell.length_a   1.000
_cell.length_b   1.000
_cell.length_c   1.000
_cell.angle_alpha   90.00
_cell.angle_beta   90.00
_cell.angle_gamma   90.00
#
_symmetry.space_group_name_H-M   'P 1'
#
loop_
_entity.id
_entity.type
_entity.pdbx_description
1 polymer ?
#
loop_
_entity_poly.entity_id
_entity_poly.type
_entity_poly.pdbx_seq_one_letter_code
_entity_poly.pdbx_strand_id
1 'polypeptide(L)'
;MAMTDDQKLSYKAIDAVVNIWTREALSNRPDWGDEFFVDKMNAENALMAGLSLEEMIEKMEEAGIDKAFLIAARAGRVGLPGCYHMPYSVVADACAKYPERFYGLAGIDPFEGMDGVRAFEDAIKNMGFVGAHLYPHWYELAPDHAKYYPFYAKCCELNVPIQMQVGQSMVYSQEY
;
A
#
# COMPACT_ATOMS: atom_id res chain seq x y z
N MET A 1 10.29 28.24 22.93
CA MET A 1 9.06 27.99 23.71
C MET A 1 8.88 26.49 23.74
N ALA A 2 9.20 25.85 24.87
CA ALA A 2 9.16 24.40 25.00
C ALA A 2 7.71 23.93 24.95
N MET A 3 7.41 22.96 24.08
CA MET A 3 6.11 22.29 24.07
C MET A 3 6.03 21.41 25.32
N THR A 4 5.03 21.65 26.16
CA THR A 4 4.74 20.85 27.35
C THR A 4 4.13 19.51 26.93
N ASP A 5 4.54 18.44 27.60
CA ASP A 5 3.86 17.15 27.61
C ASP A 5 2.35 17.34 27.90
N ASP A 6 1.54 16.54 27.21
CA ASP A 6 0.12 16.31 27.45
C ASP A 6 -0.89 17.31 26.85
N GLN A 7 -0.87 17.44 25.52
CA GLN A 7 -2.12 17.48 24.75
C GLN A 7 -2.33 16.13 24.08
N LYS A 8 -2.70 15.09 24.85
CA LYS A 8 -3.29 13.89 24.24
C LYS A 8 -4.49 14.33 23.40
N LEU A 9 -4.34 14.21 22.09
CA LEU A 9 -5.40 14.51 21.13
C LEU A 9 -6.65 13.73 21.55
N SER A 10 -7.80 14.41 21.66
CA SER A 10 -9.06 13.80 22.07
C SER A 10 -9.66 12.85 21.02
N TYR A 11 -8.94 12.65 19.92
CA TYR A 11 -9.34 11.83 18.79
C TYR A 11 -8.27 10.78 18.48
N LYS A 12 -8.73 9.69 17.88
CA LYS A 12 -7.87 8.63 17.35
C LYS A 12 -7.62 8.90 15.86
N ALA A 13 -6.37 8.87 15.42
CA ALA A 13 -6.01 9.08 14.03
C ALA A 13 -5.95 7.75 13.24
N ILE A 14 -6.33 7.81 11.97
CA ILE A 14 -6.16 6.72 11.01
C ILE A 14 -5.19 7.21 9.94
N ASP A 15 -4.08 6.50 9.76
CA ASP A 15 -3.25 6.67 8.57
C ASP A 15 -3.83 5.83 7.43
N ALA A 16 -4.35 6.51 6.42
CA ALA A 16 -5.05 5.86 5.32
C ALA A 16 -4.10 5.35 4.22
N VAL A 17 -2.79 5.60 4.29
CA VAL A 17 -1.83 5.21 3.23
C VAL A 17 -0.51 4.78 3.87
N VAL A 18 -0.38 3.49 4.19
CA VAL A 18 0.85 2.94 4.75
C VAL A 18 1.38 1.82 3.86
N ASN A 19 2.59 2.00 3.35
CA ASN A 19 3.31 0.91 2.71
C ASN A 19 3.91 -0.01 3.78
N ILE A 20 3.86 -1.32 3.57
CA ILE A 20 4.51 -2.29 4.45
C ILE A 20 6.02 -2.34 4.16
N TRP A 21 6.84 -2.16 5.20
CA TRP A 21 8.31 -2.07 5.12
C TRP A 21 9.01 -3.22 5.84
N THR A 22 8.32 -4.36 6.03
CA THR A 22 8.97 -5.55 6.59
C THR A 22 10.05 -6.08 5.65
N ARG A 23 11.05 -6.79 6.19
CA ARG A 23 12.09 -7.40 5.37
C ARG A 23 11.51 -8.33 4.28
N GLU A 24 10.46 -9.07 4.63
CA GLU A 24 9.70 -9.88 3.68
C GLU A 24 9.05 -9.01 2.58
N ALA A 25 8.37 -7.93 2.96
CA ALA A 25 7.77 -7.02 1.98
C ALA A 25 8.84 -6.40 1.05
N LEU A 26 9.98 -5.99 1.61
CA LEU A 26 11.07 -5.42 0.83
C LEU A 26 11.69 -6.42 -0.13
N SER A 27 11.78 -7.71 0.23
CA SER A 27 12.26 -8.75 -0.70
C SER A 27 11.34 -9.01 -1.91
N ASN A 28 10.10 -8.48 -1.88
CA ASN A 28 9.18 -8.54 -3.01
C ASN A 28 9.23 -7.28 -3.89
N ARG A 29 10.03 -6.26 -3.52
CA ARG A 29 10.24 -5.06 -4.32
C ARG A 29 11.48 -5.23 -5.19
N PRO A 30 11.56 -4.58 -6.36
CA PRO A 30 12.76 -4.66 -7.19
C PRO A 30 13.88 -3.80 -6.58
N ASP A 31 15.14 -4.16 -6.89
CA ASP A 31 16.35 -3.63 -6.24
C ASP A 31 16.62 -2.12 -6.45
N TRP A 32 15.78 -1.39 -7.21
CA TRP A 32 15.90 0.07 -7.37
C TRP A 32 15.59 0.86 -6.09
N GLY A 33 15.04 0.21 -5.06
CA GLY A 33 14.74 0.84 -3.78
C GLY A 33 15.97 1.51 -3.16
N ASP A 34 17.15 0.90 -3.32
CA ASP A 34 18.38 1.35 -2.66
C ASP A 34 18.95 2.63 -3.29
N GLU A 35 19.02 2.73 -4.62
CA GLU A 35 19.54 3.96 -5.25
C GLU A 35 18.48 5.08 -5.29
N PHE A 36 17.20 4.76 -5.49
CA PHE A 36 16.16 5.79 -5.65
C PHE A 36 15.74 6.45 -4.33
N PHE A 37 15.58 5.70 -3.24
CA PHE A 37 15.17 6.28 -1.95
C PHE A 37 16.34 6.96 -1.22
N VAL A 38 17.56 6.46 -1.37
CA VAL A 38 18.76 7.04 -0.73
C VAL A 38 19.16 8.36 -1.39
N ASP A 39 19.18 8.43 -2.73
CA ASP A 39 19.66 9.65 -3.43
C ASP A 39 18.60 10.77 -3.48
N LYS A 40 17.31 10.45 -3.56
CA LYS A 40 16.25 11.44 -3.84
C LYS A 40 15.33 11.77 -2.67
N MET A 41 15.14 10.86 -1.73
CA MET A 41 14.20 11.04 -0.62
C MET A 41 14.87 11.42 0.70
N ASN A 42 16.21 11.48 0.75
CA ASN A 42 16.99 11.74 1.97
C ASN A 42 16.53 10.85 3.15
N ALA A 43 16.07 9.63 2.83
CA ALA A 43 15.60 8.67 3.81
C ALA A 43 16.82 8.10 4.54
N GLU A 44 16.82 8.15 5.86
CA GLU A 44 17.90 7.58 6.67
C GLU A 44 18.07 6.09 6.34
N ASN A 45 19.32 5.63 6.18
CA ASN A 45 19.71 4.25 5.85
C ASN A 45 18.99 3.16 6.68
N ALA A 46 18.45 3.50 7.86
CA ALA A 46 17.70 2.61 8.73
C ALA A 46 16.38 2.08 8.12
N LEU A 47 15.68 2.85 7.27
CA LEU A 47 14.43 2.40 6.63
C LEU A 47 14.68 1.26 5.62
N MET A 48 15.90 1.17 5.08
CA MET A 48 16.29 0.18 4.08
C MET A 48 16.55 -1.21 4.67
N ALA A 49 16.86 -1.30 5.99
CA ALA A 49 17.08 -2.59 6.66
C ALA A 49 15.78 -3.41 6.88
N GLY A 50 14.64 -2.77 6.62
CA GLY A 50 13.29 -3.25 6.95
C GLY A 50 12.95 -3.06 8.42
N LEU A 51 11.66 -2.85 8.70
CA LEU A 51 11.11 -2.76 10.05
C LEU A 51 10.34 -4.04 10.39
N SER A 52 10.43 -4.52 11.62
CA SER A 52 9.43 -5.46 12.14
C SER A 52 8.06 -4.79 12.22
N LEU A 53 6.99 -5.61 12.28
CA LEU A 53 5.64 -5.09 12.47
C LEU A 53 5.50 -4.41 13.84
N GLU A 54 6.19 -4.94 14.85
CA GLU A 54 6.33 -4.36 16.18
C GLU A 54 6.90 -2.93 16.11
N GLU A 55 8.02 -2.72 15.41
CA GLU A 55 8.61 -1.39 15.23
C GLU A 55 7.69 -0.44 14.44
N MET A 56 6.92 -0.95 13.48
CA MET A 56 5.89 -0.15 12.80
C MET A 56 4.78 0.28 13.78
N ILE A 57 4.35 -0.60 14.68
CA ILE A 57 3.35 -0.29 15.71
C ILE A 57 3.88 0.74 16.70
N GLU A 58 5.12 0.61 17.17
CA GLU A 58 5.77 1.57 18.05
C GLU A 58 5.80 2.97 17.41
N LYS A 59 6.19 3.04 16.13
CA LYS A 59 6.16 4.31 15.37
C LYS A 59 4.75 4.89 15.22
N MET A 60 3.74 4.06 15.02
CA MET A 60 2.34 4.51 15.02
C MET A 60 1.96 5.10 16.38
N GLU A 61 2.35 4.47 17.49
CA GLU A 61 2.04 4.94 18.84
C GLU A 61 2.74 6.27 19.16
N GLU A 62 4.03 6.40 18.82
CA GLU A 62 4.79 7.64 18.94
C GLU A 62 4.16 8.80 18.13
N ALA A 63 3.61 8.49 16.96
CA ALA A 63 2.93 9.46 16.09
C ALA A 63 1.46 9.71 16.47
N GLY A 64 0.90 8.99 17.46
CA GLY A 64 -0.52 9.10 17.84
C GLY A 64 -1.51 8.49 16.83
N ILE A 65 -1.06 7.52 16.02
CA ILE A 65 -1.84 6.81 15.01
C ILE A 65 -2.45 5.53 15.60
N ASP A 66 -3.78 5.46 15.64
CA ASP A 66 -4.53 4.33 16.18
C ASP A 66 -4.63 3.18 15.18
N LYS A 67 -4.87 3.49 13.89
CA LYS A 67 -5.03 2.50 12.82
C LYS A 67 -4.27 2.90 11.57
N ALA A 68 -3.79 1.91 10.82
CA ALA A 68 -3.08 2.10 9.56
C ALA A 68 -3.67 1.21 8.47
N PHE A 69 -3.86 1.78 7.28
CA PHE A 69 -4.26 1.05 6.09
C PHE A 69 -3.02 0.59 5.32
N LEU A 70 -2.74 -0.70 5.39
CA LEU A 70 -1.60 -1.32 4.73
C LEU A 70 -1.92 -1.60 3.26
N ILE A 71 -1.10 -1.11 2.35
CA ILE A 71 -1.34 -1.23 0.91
C ILE A 71 -0.57 -2.45 0.37
N ALA A 72 -1.30 -3.41 -0.20
CA ALA A 72 -0.71 -4.45 -1.03
C ALA A 72 -0.49 -3.89 -2.45
N ALA A 73 0.52 -3.04 -2.59
CA ALA A 73 0.74 -2.21 -3.76
C ALA A 73 0.88 -3.04 -5.04
N ARG A 74 0.18 -2.61 -6.10
CA ARG A 74 0.44 -3.04 -7.47
C ARG A 74 0.93 -1.85 -8.28
N ALA A 75 2.22 -1.86 -8.56
CA ALA A 75 2.94 -0.83 -9.29
C ALA A 75 3.22 -1.37 -10.70
N GLY A 76 2.34 -1.02 -11.63
CA GLY A 76 2.52 -1.26 -13.05
C GLY A 76 2.35 -2.72 -13.46
N ARG A 77 2.71 -3.02 -14.71
CA ARG A 77 2.50 -4.34 -15.31
C ARG A 77 3.69 -5.24 -15.00
N VAL A 78 3.43 -6.42 -14.44
CA VAL A 78 4.47 -7.42 -14.17
C VAL A 78 5.28 -7.71 -15.43
N GLY A 79 6.61 -7.67 -15.31
CA GLY A 79 7.55 -7.89 -16.40
C GLY A 79 8.07 -6.61 -17.08
N LEU A 80 7.53 -5.43 -16.75
CA LEU A 80 8.15 -4.15 -17.12
C LEU A 80 9.18 -3.72 -16.07
N PRO A 81 10.25 -2.99 -16.46
CA PRO A 81 11.25 -2.50 -15.53
C PRO A 81 10.63 -1.71 -14.38
N GLY A 82 11.06 -1.99 -13.15
CA GLY A 82 10.59 -1.27 -11.96
C GLY A 82 9.17 -1.60 -11.49
N CYS A 83 8.40 -2.38 -12.24
CA CYS A 83 7.06 -2.80 -11.83
C CYS A 83 7.10 -3.96 -10.84
N TYR A 84 6.22 -3.94 -9.85
CA TYR A 84 6.09 -5.01 -8.87
C TYR A 84 4.69 -5.08 -8.28
N HIS A 85 4.30 -6.27 -7.86
CA HIS A 85 3.07 -6.51 -7.12
C HIS A 85 3.42 -7.08 -5.76
N MET A 86 3.05 -6.37 -4.70
CA MET A 86 3.14 -6.88 -3.34
C MET A 86 2.14 -8.05 -3.19
N PRO A 87 2.58 -9.25 -2.80
CA PRO A 87 1.67 -10.36 -2.55
C PRO A 87 0.64 -9.98 -1.47
N TYR A 88 -0.63 -10.29 -1.73
CA TYR A 88 -1.69 -10.01 -0.76
C TYR A 88 -1.48 -10.71 0.58
N SER A 89 -0.88 -11.91 0.58
CA SER A 89 -0.58 -12.67 1.79
C SER A 89 0.31 -11.90 2.77
N VAL A 90 1.32 -11.17 2.29
CA VAL A 90 2.23 -10.39 3.14
C VAL A 90 1.46 -9.33 3.95
N VAL A 91 0.48 -8.69 3.33
CA VAL A 91 -0.37 -7.69 4.01
C VAL A 91 -1.45 -8.38 4.86
N ALA A 92 -2.04 -9.46 4.38
CA ALA A 92 -3.03 -10.24 5.12
C ALA A 92 -2.47 -10.78 6.44
N ASP A 93 -1.26 -11.33 6.41
CA ASP A 93 -0.57 -11.89 7.58
C ASP A 93 -0.24 -10.79 8.61
N ALA A 94 0.16 -9.60 8.13
CA ALA A 94 0.36 -8.44 9.01
C ALA A 94 -0.95 -7.98 9.67
N CYS A 95 -2.04 -7.93 8.91
CA CYS A 95 -3.37 -7.60 9.44
C CYS A 95 -3.86 -8.67 10.44
N ALA A 96 -3.64 -9.95 10.16
CA ALA A 96 -4.01 -11.04 11.07
C ALA A 96 -3.22 -10.99 12.39
N LYS A 97 -1.95 -10.55 12.36
CA LYS A 97 -1.12 -10.40 13.56
C LYS A 97 -1.53 -9.21 14.43
N TYR A 98 -2.02 -8.11 13.83
CA TYR A 98 -2.49 -6.92 14.55
C TYR A 98 -3.86 -6.43 14.03
N PRO A 99 -4.94 -7.20 14.24
CA PRO A 99 -6.23 -6.97 13.59
C PRO A 99 -6.92 -5.66 14.02
N GLU A 100 -6.57 -5.14 15.20
CA GLU A 100 -7.11 -3.87 15.71
C GLU A 100 -6.34 -2.64 15.20
N ARG A 101 -5.15 -2.84 14.62
CA ARG A 101 -4.21 -1.78 14.23
C ARG A 101 -4.01 -1.69 12.72
N PHE A 102 -3.95 -2.82 12.02
CA PHE A 102 -3.71 -2.88 10.58
C PHE A 102 -4.93 -3.36 9.80
N TYR A 103 -5.20 -2.68 8.69
CA TYR A 103 -6.29 -3.02 7.77
C TYR A 103 -5.77 -3.00 6.34
N GLY A 104 -6.00 -4.07 5.57
CA GLY A 104 -5.42 -4.22 4.24
C GLY A 104 -6.23 -3.52 3.13
N LEU A 105 -5.55 -2.85 2.21
CA LEU A 105 -6.10 -2.42 0.92
C LEU A 105 -5.45 -3.19 -0.23
N ALA A 106 -6.28 -3.82 -1.06
CA ALA A 106 -5.85 -4.73 -2.12
C ALA A 106 -5.51 -3.91 -3.36
N GLY A 107 -4.23 -3.84 -3.73
CA GLY A 107 -3.80 -3.18 -4.96
C GLY A 107 -4.37 -3.88 -6.19
N ILE A 108 -4.96 -3.16 -7.13
CA ILE A 108 -5.57 -3.76 -8.33
C ILE A 108 -4.72 -3.51 -9.59
N ASP A 109 -4.70 -4.49 -10.51
CA ASP A 109 -4.08 -4.37 -11.83
C ASP A 109 -5.14 -4.52 -12.95
N PRO A 110 -5.40 -3.47 -13.76
CA PRO A 110 -6.38 -3.51 -14.85
C PRO A 110 -6.00 -4.43 -16.03
N PHE A 111 -4.75 -4.88 -16.12
CA PHE A 111 -4.26 -5.77 -17.19
C PHE A 111 -4.37 -7.25 -16.85
N GLU A 112 -4.59 -7.62 -15.58
CA GLU A 112 -4.89 -9.00 -15.19
C GLU A 112 -6.31 -9.44 -15.57
N GLY A 113 -7.17 -8.49 -15.97
CA GLY A 113 -8.54 -8.77 -16.36
C GLY A 113 -9.32 -9.50 -15.25
N MET A 114 -10.07 -10.53 -15.63
CA MET A 114 -10.96 -11.22 -14.68
C MET A 114 -10.22 -12.09 -13.66
N ASP A 115 -8.97 -12.49 -13.90
CA ASP A 115 -8.16 -13.18 -12.89
C ASP A 115 -7.83 -12.24 -11.74
N GLY A 116 -7.43 -11.00 -12.04
CA GLY A 116 -7.22 -9.96 -11.04
C GLY A 116 -8.49 -9.60 -10.27
N VAL A 117 -9.66 -9.54 -10.95
CA VAL A 117 -10.95 -9.30 -10.29
C VAL A 117 -11.29 -10.43 -9.31
N ARG A 118 -11.05 -11.70 -9.68
CA ARG A 118 -11.25 -12.84 -8.78
C ARG A 118 -10.30 -12.83 -7.59
N ALA A 119 -9.03 -12.50 -7.82
CA ALA A 119 -8.05 -12.35 -6.74
C ALA A 119 -8.41 -11.21 -5.78
N PHE A 120 -8.92 -10.09 -6.31
CA PHE A 120 -9.43 -8.99 -5.50
C PHE A 120 -10.65 -9.41 -4.66
N GLU A 121 -11.61 -10.12 -5.28
CA GLU A 121 -12.78 -10.64 -4.55
C GLU A 121 -12.37 -11.60 -3.42
N ASP A 122 -11.41 -12.49 -3.68
CA ASP A 122 -10.85 -13.40 -2.67
C ASP A 122 -10.16 -12.64 -1.53
N ALA A 123 -9.39 -11.59 -1.85
CA ALA A 123 -8.75 -10.75 -0.85
C ALA A 123 -9.77 -10.11 0.10
N ILE A 124 -10.88 -9.58 -0.43
CA ILE A 124 -11.95 -9.00 0.38
C ILE A 124 -12.69 -10.06 1.20
N LYS A 125 -13.12 -11.18 0.56
CA LYS A 125 -13.99 -12.16 1.21
C LYS A 125 -13.26 -13.08 2.18
N ASN A 126 -12.01 -13.43 1.89
CA ASN A 126 -11.31 -14.54 2.55
C ASN A 126 -10.02 -14.09 3.25
N MET A 127 -9.42 -12.96 2.87
CA MET A 127 -8.19 -12.45 3.50
C MET A 127 -8.40 -11.22 4.40
N GLY A 128 -9.63 -10.71 4.50
CA GLY A 128 -9.99 -9.61 5.41
C GLY A 128 -9.59 -8.21 4.94
N PHE A 129 -9.27 -8.04 3.64
CA PHE A 129 -9.04 -6.71 3.08
C PHE A 129 -10.31 -5.86 3.12
N VAL A 130 -10.16 -4.57 3.38
CA VAL A 130 -11.28 -3.64 3.60
C VAL A 130 -11.56 -2.71 2.42
N GLY A 131 -10.79 -2.82 1.33
CA GLY A 131 -10.94 -1.98 0.15
C GLY A 131 -9.92 -2.28 -0.93
N ALA A 132 -10.10 -1.62 -2.08
CA ALA A 132 -9.15 -1.64 -3.18
C ALA A 132 -8.20 -0.44 -3.09
N HIS A 133 -7.00 -0.59 -3.64
CA HIS A 133 -6.03 0.47 -3.85
C HIS A 133 -5.62 0.55 -5.33
N LEU A 134 -5.50 1.75 -5.89
CA LEU A 134 -5.12 1.96 -7.29
C LEU A 134 -4.10 3.07 -7.47
N TYR A 135 -3.07 2.79 -8.28
CA TYR A 135 -2.13 3.76 -8.84
C TYR A 135 -2.32 3.92 -10.36
N PRO A 136 -3.19 4.83 -10.84
CA PRO A 136 -3.47 4.92 -12.29
C PRO A 136 -2.22 5.25 -13.13
N HIS A 137 -1.33 6.09 -12.58
CA HIS A 137 -0.13 6.56 -13.26
C HIS A 137 0.86 5.44 -13.61
N TRP A 138 0.92 4.36 -12.83
CA TRP A 138 1.76 3.20 -13.14
C TRP A 138 1.28 2.38 -14.34
N TYR A 139 0.03 2.59 -14.76
CA TYR A 139 -0.58 1.87 -15.87
C TYR A 139 -0.75 2.75 -17.11
N GLU A 140 -0.43 4.05 -17.02
CA GLU A 140 -0.67 5.05 -18.06
C GLU A 140 -2.12 5.11 -18.53
N LEU A 141 -3.06 4.80 -17.62
CA LEU A 141 -4.49 4.84 -17.87
C LEU A 141 -5.11 5.96 -17.05
N ALA A 142 -6.02 6.70 -17.67
CA ALA A 142 -6.86 7.64 -16.94
C ALA A 142 -7.72 6.88 -15.89
N PRO A 143 -8.01 7.50 -14.73
CA PRO A 143 -8.88 6.91 -13.71
C PRO A 143 -10.24 6.38 -14.22
N ASP A 144 -10.79 6.97 -15.28
CA ASP A 144 -12.06 6.60 -15.88
C ASP A 144 -11.92 5.61 -17.06
N HIS A 145 -10.72 5.07 -17.30
CA HIS A 145 -10.49 4.13 -18.39
C HIS A 145 -11.27 2.82 -18.20
N ALA A 146 -11.89 2.32 -19.28
CA ALA A 146 -12.82 1.20 -19.24
C ALA A 146 -12.24 -0.11 -18.64
N LYS A 147 -10.92 -0.28 -18.66
CA LYS A 147 -10.24 -1.44 -18.02
C LYS A 147 -10.41 -1.48 -16.50
N TYR A 148 -10.70 -0.35 -15.85
CA TYR A 148 -10.94 -0.31 -14.41
C TYR A 148 -12.38 -0.66 -14.02
N TYR A 149 -13.34 -0.56 -14.94
CA TYR A 149 -14.75 -0.75 -14.64
C TYR A 149 -15.09 -2.12 -14.04
N PRO A 150 -14.47 -3.25 -14.43
CA PRO A 150 -14.67 -4.52 -13.75
C PRO A 150 -14.34 -4.46 -12.24
N PHE A 151 -13.26 -3.78 -11.87
CA PHE A 151 -12.89 -3.59 -10.46
C PHE A 151 -13.84 -2.63 -9.76
N TYR A 152 -14.26 -1.53 -10.41
CA TYR A 152 -15.22 -0.59 -9.81
C TYR A 152 -16.58 -1.24 -9.57
N ALA A 153 -17.07 -2.00 -10.56
CA ALA A 153 -18.29 -2.78 -10.41
C ALA A 153 -18.17 -3.81 -9.27
N LYS A 154 -17.01 -4.48 -9.16
CA LYS A 154 -16.76 -5.43 -8.07
C LYS A 154 -16.66 -4.74 -6.69
N CYS A 155 -16.09 -3.53 -6.60
CA CYS A 155 -16.11 -2.74 -5.37
C CYS A 155 -17.54 -2.42 -4.93
N CYS A 156 -18.41 -2.03 -5.87
CA CYS A 156 -19.84 -1.83 -5.59
C CYS A 156 -20.54 -3.11 -5.13
N GLU A 157 -20.29 -4.25 -5.79
CA GLU A 157 -20.87 -5.55 -5.45
C GLU A 157 -20.45 -6.01 -4.04
N LEU A 158 -19.18 -5.83 -3.70
CA LEU A 158 -18.61 -6.21 -2.40
C LEU A 158 -18.86 -5.16 -1.31
N ASN A 159 -19.43 -4.01 -1.67
CA ASN A 159 -19.64 -2.86 -0.78
C ASN A 159 -18.36 -2.40 -0.07
N VAL A 160 -17.27 -2.26 -0.84
CA VAL A 160 -15.97 -1.78 -0.34
C VAL A 160 -15.51 -0.54 -1.11
N PRO A 161 -14.77 0.38 -0.46
CA PRO A 161 -14.22 1.55 -1.13
C PRO A 161 -13.05 1.18 -2.05
N ILE A 162 -12.75 2.09 -2.97
CA ILE A 162 -11.48 2.14 -3.68
C ILE A 162 -10.75 3.43 -3.33
N GLN A 163 -9.51 3.30 -2.87
CA GLN A 163 -8.59 4.40 -2.68
C GLN A 163 -7.72 4.56 -3.92
N MET A 164 -7.67 5.76 -4.47
CA MET A 164 -6.87 6.05 -5.66
C MET A 164 -5.80 7.08 -5.33
N GLN A 165 -4.54 6.72 -5.54
CA GLN A 165 -3.43 7.67 -5.39
C GLN A 165 -3.06 8.27 -6.75
N VAL A 166 -3.36 9.56 -6.88
CA VAL A 166 -3.07 10.39 -8.05
C VAL A 166 -2.10 11.51 -7.68
N GLY A 167 -1.27 11.93 -8.64
CA GLY A 167 -0.29 12.98 -8.43
C GLY A 167 0.87 12.87 -9.41
N GLN A 168 1.84 13.78 -9.27
CA GLN A 168 3.07 13.71 -10.05
C GLN A 168 3.87 12.48 -9.62
N SER A 169 4.08 11.56 -10.55
CA SER A 169 5.01 10.45 -10.37
C SER A 169 6.43 10.94 -10.64
N MET A 170 7.35 10.62 -9.74
CA MET A 170 8.77 10.73 -10.07
C MET A 170 9.12 9.61 -11.06
N VAL A 171 10.08 9.84 -11.95
CA VAL A 171 10.59 8.79 -12.85
C VAL A 171 11.33 7.76 -11.99
N TYR A 172 10.75 6.56 -11.86
CA TYR A 172 11.22 5.49 -10.96
C TYR A 172 12.28 4.57 -11.59
N SER A 173 12.48 4.65 -12.89
CA SER A 173 13.60 4.04 -13.61
C SER A 173 13.95 4.93 -14.80
N GLN A 174 15.24 5.12 -15.10
CA GLN A 174 15.66 5.83 -16.33
C GLN A 174 15.32 5.06 -17.61
N GLU A 175 15.01 3.77 -17.48
CA GLU A 175 14.74 2.85 -18.59
C GLU A 175 13.23 2.68 -18.88
N TYR A 176 12.37 3.41 -18.17
CA TYR A 176 10.92 3.40 -18.38
C TYR A 176 10.49 4.34 -19.51
#